data_AF-A0A382JCK2-F1
#
_entry.id   AF-A0A382JCK2-F1
#
_cell.length_a   1.000
_cell.length_b   1.000
_cell.length_c   1.000
_cell.angle_alpha   90.00
_cell.angle_beta   90.00
_cell.angle_gamma   90.00
#
_symmetry.space_group_name_H-M   'P 1'
#
loop_
_entity.id
_entity.type
_entity.pdbx_description
1 polymer ?
#
loop_
_entity_poly.entity_id
_entity_poly.type
_entity_poly.pdbx_seq_one_letter_code
_entity_poly.pdbx_strand_id
1 'polypeptide(L)' 'MAVTSIEIKERGPYAESMAFGDTGTYEQLDGTAHFAVDPSDPANGLITDLELAPKNSAGLVEFSADFRVLKPA' A
#
# COMPACT_ATOMS: atom_id res chain seq x y z
N MET A 1 -9.52 -3.19 5.74
CA MET A 1 -8.06 -2.92 5.69
C MET A 1 -7.81 -1.43 5.55
N ALA A 2 -7.12 -0.79 6.49
CA ALA A 2 -6.81 0.64 6.41
C ALA A 2 -5.31 0.84 6.20
N VAL A 3 -4.95 1.64 5.19
CA VAL A 3 -3.58 2.16 5.01
C VAL A 3 -3.35 3.22 6.08
N THR A 4 -2.29 3.08 6.87
CA THR A 4 -1.93 4.03 7.93
C THR A 4 -0.88 5.03 7.47
N SER A 5 0.06 4.60 6.63
CA SER A 5 1.06 5.47 6.02
C SER A 5 1.61 4.88 4.72
N ILE A 6 2.21 5.76 3.91
CA ILE A 6 2.90 5.41 2.67
C ILE A 6 4.29 6.02 2.73
N GLU A 7 5.31 5.19 2.63
CA GLU A 7 6.71 5.59 2.49
C GLU A 7 7.10 5.50 1.01
N ILE A 8 7.36 6.64 0.36
CA ILE A 8 7.89 6.67 -1.01
C ILE A 8 9.41 6.56 -0.93
N LYS A 9 9.98 5.52 -1.52
CA LYS A 9 11.42 5.26 -1.55
C LYS A 9 12.06 5.74 -2.85
N GLU A 10 11.40 5.50 -3.97
CA GLU A 10 11.86 5.91 -5.29
C GLU A 10 10.75 6.61 -6.07
N ARG A 11 11.17 7.59 -6.88
CA ARG A 11 10.30 8.33 -7.80
C ARG A 11 11.07 8.64 -9.07
N GLY A 12 10.49 8.35 -10.23
CA GLY A 12 11.13 8.62 -11.51
C GLY A 12 10.21 8.51 -12.72
N PRO A 13 10.70 8.88 -13.92
CA PRO A 13 9.94 8.72 -15.15
C PRO A 13 9.65 7.23 -15.42
N TYR A 14 8.41 6.93 -15.82
CA TYR A 14 8.02 5.59 -16.22
C TYR A 14 8.28 5.39 -17.72
N ALA A 15 8.69 4.16 -18.09
CA ALA A 15 8.84 3.73 -19.48
C ALA A 15 9.63 4.74 -20.35
N GLU A 16 10.77 5.22 -19.87
CA GLU A 16 11.62 6.19 -20.57
C GLU A 16 10.86 7.46 -21.03
N SER A 17 9.87 7.90 -20.25
CA SER A 17 8.99 9.03 -20.57
C SER A 17 8.17 8.84 -21.84
N MET A 18 7.80 7.59 -22.17
CA MET A 18 6.84 7.30 -23.22
C MET A 18 5.48 7.96 -22.92
N ALA A 19 4.85 8.53 -23.95
CA ALA A 19 3.51 9.10 -23.84
C ALA A 19 2.42 8.04 -24.07
N PHE A 20 1.36 8.09 -23.26
CA PHE A 20 0.22 7.18 -23.32
C PHE A 20 -1.03 7.93 -23.81
N GLY A 21 -1.20 7.97 -25.13
CA GLY A 21 -2.30 8.70 -25.77
C GLY A 21 -2.34 10.16 -25.34
N ASP A 22 -3.55 10.67 -25.09
CA ASP A 22 -3.76 12.07 -24.71
C ASP A 22 -3.37 12.38 -23.25
N THR A 23 -3.12 11.37 -22.43
CA THR A 23 -2.74 11.55 -21.01
C THR A 23 -1.29 12.03 -20.85
N GLY A 24 -0.42 11.77 -21.85
CA GLY A 24 0.99 12.14 -21.80
C GLY A 24 1.87 11.13 -21.04
N THR A 25 2.95 11.61 -20.46
CA THR A 25 3.95 10.77 -19.78
C THR A 25 3.52 10.42 -18.36
N TYR A 26 4.14 9.39 -17.78
CA TYR A 26 3.85 8.92 -16.43
C TYR A 26 5.10 8.97 -15.55
N GLU A 27 4.90 9.16 -14.25
CA GLU A 27 5.90 8.88 -13.22
C GLU A 27 5.53 7.60 -12.47
N GLN A 28 6.57 6.87 -12.05
CA GLN A 28 6.49 5.71 -11.17
C GLN A 28 6.92 6.11 -9.76
N LEU A 29 6.14 5.68 -8.77
CA LEU A 29 6.45 5.79 -7.35
C LEU A 29 6.53 4.38 -6.76
N ASP A 30 7.65 4.05 -6.16
CA ASP A 30 7.88 2.77 -5.49
C ASP A 30 8.17 3.01 -4.01
N GLY A 31 7.68 2.10 -3.17
CA GLY A 31 7.87 2.22 -1.73
C GLY A 31 7.16 1.16 -0.91
N THR A 32 6.88 1.48 0.35
CA THR A 32 6.21 0.58 1.29
C THR A 32 4.92 1.22 1.83
N ALA A 33 3.83 0.47 1.77
CA ALA A 33 2.56 0.83 2.39
C ALA A 33 2.46 0.12 3.75
N HIS A 34 2.05 0.87 4.76
CA HIS A 34 1.81 0.35 6.10
C HIS A 34 0.30 0.25 6.34
N PHE A 35 -0.09 -0.81 7.05
CA PHE A 35 -1.48 -1.15 7.32
C PHE A 35 -1.66 -1.43 8.80
N ALA A 36 -2.86 -1.12 9.29
CA ALA A 36 -3.34 -1.60 10.57
C ALA A 36 -4.77 -2.10 10.39
N VAL A 37 -5.06 -3.30 10.89
CA VAL A 37 -6.38 -3.93 10.74
C VAL A 37 -6.93 -4.39 12.07
N ASP A 38 -8.24 -4.23 12.23
CA ASP A 38 -8.96 -4.80 13.36
C ASP A 38 -9.18 -6.30 13.09
N PRO A 39 -8.62 -7.20 13.91
CA PRO A 39 -8.83 -8.64 13.75
C PRO A 39 -10.29 -9.05 13.97
N SER A 40 -11.10 -8.24 14.66
CA SER A 40 -12.51 -8.52 14.95
C SER A 40 -13.48 -8.01 13.86
N ASP A 41 -12.98 -7.27 12.87
CA ASP A 41 -13.78 -6.85 11.73
C ASP A 41 -14.20 -8.07 10.90
N PRO A 42 -15.50 -8.31 10.66
CA PRO A 42 -15.99 -9.44 9.87
C PRO A 42 -15.36 -9.53 8.47
N ALA A 43 -14.97 -8.40 7.88
CA ALA A 43 -14.28 -8.39 6.58
C ALA A 43 -12.91 -9.06 6.61
N ASN A 44 -12.27 -9.13 7.78
CA ASN A 44 -10.96 -9.75 7.98
C ASN A 44 -11.06 -11.18 8.54
N GLY A 45 -12.26 -11.67 8.87
CA GLY A 45 -12.46 -12.97 9.53
C GLY A 45 -12.06 -14.20 8.70
N LEU A 46 -11.79 -14.04 7.40
CA LEU A 46 -11.25 -15.09 6.54
C LEU A 46 -9.71 -15.18 6.58
N ILE A 47 -9.04 -14.24 7.23
CA ILE A 47 -7.58 -14.23 7.36
C ILE A 47 -7.20 -15.17 8.51
N THR A 48 -6.64 -16.32 8.16
CA THR A 48 -6.19 -17.33 9.12
C THR A 48 -5.27 -16.74 10.17
N ASP A 49 -5.52 -17.10 11.43
CA ASP A 49 -4.73 -16.72 12.61
C ASP A 49 -4.60 -15.21 12.86
N LEU A 50 -5.36 -14.35 12.17
CA LEU A 50 -5.30 -12.91 12.36
C LEU A 50 -5.60 -12.51 13.81
N GLU A 51 -6.54 -13.20 14.46
CA GLU A 51 -6.89 -12.97 15.86
C GLU A 51 -5.75 -13.30 16.84
N LEU A 52 -4.84 -14.18 16.43
CA LEU A 52 -3.68 -14.66 17.20
C LEU A 52 -2.43 -13.79 16.99
N ALA A 53 -2.43 -12.93 15.96
CA ALA A 53 -1.30 -12.07 15.65
C ALA A 53 -1.06 -11.02 16.77
N PRO A 54 0.20 -10.57 16.97
CA PRO A 54 0.51 -9.47 17.86
C PRO A 54 -0.27 -8.20 17.49
N LYS A 55 -0.76 -7.49 18.51
CA LYS A 55 -1.57 -6.29 18.36
C LYS A 55 -0.82 -5.09 18.93
N ASN A 56 -0.95 -3.94 18.27
CA ASN A 56 -0.42 -2.67 18.78
C ASN A 56 -1.25 -2.16 19.98
N SER A 57 -0.86 -1.02 20.54
CA SER A 57 -1.57 -0.42 21.69
C SER A 57 -3.02 -0.01 21.40
N ALA A 58 -3.39 0.10 20.13
CA ALA A 58 -4.77 0.35 19.69
C ALA A 58 -5.56 -0.94 19.43
N GLY A 59 -4.97 -2.12 19.69
CA GLY A 59 -5.62 -3.42 19.46
C GLY A 59 -5.62 -3.89 18.00
N LEU A 60 -4.89 -3.20 17.12
CA LEU A 60 -4.84 -3.51 15.69
C LEU A 60 -3.62 -4.37 15.34
N VAL A 61 -3.75 -5.22 14.33
CA VAL A 61 -2.64 -5.98 13.75
C VAL A 61 -1.96 -5.13 12.67
N GLU A 62 -0.66 -4.91 12.82
CA GLU A 62 0.14 -4.10 11.91
C GLU A 62 0.90 -4.98 10.92
N PHE A 63 0.94 -4.55 9.66
CA PHE A 63 1.76 -5.17 8.62
C PHE A 63 2.13 -4.16 7.53
N SER A 64 3.04 -4.54 6.65
CA SER A 64 3.44 -3.72 5.51
C SER A 64 3.55 -4.55 4.23
N ALA A 65 3.50 -3.86 3.10
CA ALA A 65 3.72 -4.45 1.78
C ALA A 65 4.42 -3.43 0.87
N ASP A 66 5.17 -3.93 -0.09
CA ASP A 66 5.70 -3.10 -1.17
C ASP A 66 4.56 -2.60 -2.06
N PHE A 67 4.66 -1.37 -2.54
CA PHE A 67 3.70 -0.80 -3.49
C PHE A 67 4.42 -0.15 -4.68
N ARG A 68 3.70 -0.10 -5.80
CA ARG A 68 4.06 0.64 -7.01
C ARG A 68 2.84 1.38 -7.52
N VAL A 69 2.99 2.68 -7.76
CA VAL A 69 1.96 3.53 -8.39
C VAL A 69 2.51 4.13 -9.67
N LEU A 70 1.75 4.00 -10.75
CA LEU A 70 1.93 4.77 -11.98
C LEU A 70 0.89 5.88 -12.01
N LYS A 71 1.34 7.13 -12.18
CA LYS A 71 0.43 8.26 -12.35
C LYS A 71 0.91 9.19 -13.46
N PRO A 72 0.01 9.96 -14.10
CA PRO A 72 0.42 11.01 -15.03
C PRO A 72 1.43 11.96 -14.38
N ALA A 73 2.44 12.34 -15.16
CA ALA A 73 3.51 13.25 -14.76
C ALA A 73 3.02 14.71 -14.66
#